data_AF-A0A2N2A3H1-F1
#
_entry.id   AF-A0A2N2A3H1-F1
#
_cell.length_a   1.000
_cell.length_b   1.000
_cell.length_c   1.000
_cell.angle_alpha   90.00
_cell.angle_beta   90.00
_cell.angle_gamma   90.00
#
_symmetry.space_group_name_H-M   'P 1'
#
loop_
_entity.id
_entity.type
_entity.pdbx_description
1 polymer ?
#
loop_
_entity_poly.entity_id
_entity_poly.type
_entity_poly.pdbx_seq_one_letter_code
_entity_poly.pdbx_strand_id
1 'polypeptide(L)'
;MEINRQVVREQIEKMLAGRVSKEDIGWWAYDFLMEEKLRYEPGHEKLLEDVLRSLHYFHDIEPVMQQFYPATEEILYYLECLQGEVPYERSRIVHWRV
;
A
#
# COMPACT_ATOMS: atom_id res chain seq x y z
N MET A 1 1.76 2.26 17.43
CA MET A 1 2.08 1.06 16.62
C MET A 1 3.21 1.41 15.67
N GLU A 2 4.16 0.51 15.40
CA GLU A 2 5.23 0.76 14.44
C GLU A 2 4.97 -0.04 13.16
N ILE A 3 5.05 0.63 12.01
CA ILE A 3 4.99 -0.01 10.71
C ILE A 3 6.34 0.13 10.02
N ASN A 4 6.85 -0.98 9.52
CA ASN A 4 8.12 -1.05 8.80
C ASN A 4 7.92 -1.71 7.43
N ARG A 5 8.94 -1.61 6.59
CA ARG A 5 8.87 -2.13 5.22
C ARG A 5 8.60 -3.62 5.15
N GLN A 6 9.17 -4.40 6.07
CA GLN A 6 8.97 -5.85 6.12
C GLN A 6 7.49 -6.20 6.31
N VAL A 7 6.79 -5.55 7.25
CA VAL A 7 5.37 -5.79 7.51
C VAL A 7 4.52 -5.47 6.29
N VAL A 8 4.75 -4.32 5.66
CA VAL A 8 4.00 -3.92 4.46
C VAL A 8 4.27 -4.86 3.28
N ARG A 9 5.54 -5.22 3.09
CA ARG A 9 5.97 -6.15 2.04
C ARG A 9 5.25 -7.49 2.16
N GLU A 10 5.24 -8.07 3.36
CA GLU A 10 4.59 -9.37 3.60
C GLU A 10 3.09 -9.33 3.29
N GLN A 11 2.41 -8.22 3.55
CA GLN A 11 0.99 -8.07 3.24
C GLN A 11 0.75 -8.00 1.74
N ILE A 12 1.55 -7.21 1.01
CA ILE A 12 1.49 -7.16 -0.45
C ILE A 12 1.79 -8.54 -1.06
N GLU A 13 2.82 -9.23 -0.59
CA GLU A 13 3.18 -10.57 -1.09
C GLU A 13 2.07 -11.60 -0.83
N LYS A 14 1.42 -11.57 0.35
CA LYS A 14 0.27 -12.43 0.65
C LYS A 14 -0.92 -12.14 -0.27
N MET A 15 -1.19 -10.87 -0.54
CA MET A 15 -2.24 -10.43 -1.46
C MET A 15 -1.99 -10.92 -2.88
N LEU A 16 -0.77 -10.69 -3.41
CA LEU A 16 -0.38 -11.10 -4.75
C LEU A 16 -0.39 -12.63 -4.92
N ALA A 17 -0.06 -13.36 -3.86
CA ALA A 17 -0.14 -14.83 -3.81
C ALA A 17 -1.58 -15.36 -3.63
N GLY A 18 -2.59 -14.50 -3.50
CA GLY A 18 -3.99 -14.87 -3.28
C GLY A 18 -4.26 -15.50 -1.90
N ARG A 19 -3.35 -15.32 -0.93
CA ARG A 19 -3.49 -15.84 0.44
C ARG A 19 -4.36 -14.96 1.32
N VAL A 20 -4.49 -13.68 0.94
CA VAL A 20 -5.33 -12.67 1.59
C VAL A 20 -6.07 -11.92 0.48
N SER A 21 -7.32 -11.57 0.70
CA SER A 21 -8.10 -10.84 -0.30
C SER A 21 -7.64 -9.38 -0.40
N LYS A 22 -7.96 -8.71 -1.52
CA LYS A 22 -7.69 -7.27 -1.66
C LYS A 22 -8.45 -6.46 -0.59
N GLU A 23 -9.70 -6.84 -0.33
CA GLU A 23 -10.55 -6.19 0.66
C GLU A 23 -9.93 -6.24 2.07
N ASP A 24 -9.46 -7.41 2.49
CA ASP A 24 -8.79 -7.57 3.80
C ASP A 24 -7.54 -6.69 3.92
N ILE A 25 -6.77 -6.55 2.83
CA ILE A 25 -5.59 -5.67 2.77
C ILE A 25 -6.02 -4.20 2.83
N GLY A 26 -7.14 -3.85 2.19
CA GLY A 26 -7.70 -2.52 2.24
C GLY A 26 -8.09 -2.12 3.67
N TRP A 27 -8.84 -2.98 4.36
CA TRP A 27 -9.21 -2.75 5.77
C TRP A 27 -7.98 -2.71 6.68
N TRP A 28 -7.04 -3.62 6.50
CA TRP A 28 -5.76 -3.60 7.21
C TRP A 28 -5.05 -2.25 7.03
N ALA A 29 -4.91 -1.76 5.80
CA ALA A 29 -4.26 -0.47 5.54
C ALA A 29 -5.05 0.71 6.13
N TYR A 30 -6.38 0.66 6.07
CA TYR A 30 -7.26 1.68 6.67
C TYR A 30 -7.07 1.77 8.19
N ASP A 31 -7.05 0.64 8.89
CA ASP A 31 -6.86 0.58 10.34
C ASP A 31 -5.54 1.25 10.76
N PHE A 32 -4.47 1.02 9.99
CA PHE A 32 -3.19 1.70 10.22
C PHE A 32 -3.29 3.21 10.00
N LEU A 33 -3.96 3.67 8.94
CA LEU A 33 -4.12 5.10 8.66
C LEU A 33 -4.96 5.83 9.71
N MET A 34 -5.87 5.14 10.40
CA MET A 34 -6.70 5.72 11.47
C MET A 34 -6.02 5.73 12.84
N GLU A 35 -4.85 5.09 13.00
CA GLU A 35 -4.13 5.02 14.27
C GLU A 35 -3.38 6.34 14.57
N GLU A 36 -3.85 7.09 15.57
CA GLU A 36 -3.27 8.39 15.98
C GLU A 36 -1.79 8.31 16.39
N LYS A 37 -1.30 7.14 16.81
CA LYS A 37 0.08 6.91 17.27
C LYS A 37 0.88 6.01 16.32
N LEU A 38 0.54 6.03 15.04
CA LEU A 38 1.31 5.31 14.02
C LEU A 38 2.72 5.93 13.89
N ARG A 39 3.74 5.08 13.94
CA ARG A 39 5.14 5.44 13.66
C ARG A 39 5.64 4.63 12.49
N TYR A 40 6.31 5.30 11.57
CA TYR A 40 6.91 4.69 10.38
C TYR A 40 8.39 4.40 10.62
N GLU A 41 8.93 3.41 9.92
CA GLU A 41 10.37 3.15 9.85
C GLU A 41 11.11 4.42 9.39
N PRO A 42 12.13 4.88 10.14
CA PRO A 42 12.87 6.09 9.79
C PRO A 42 13.47 6.03 8.38
N GLY A 43 13.32 7.12 7.63
CA GLY A 43 13.82 7.23 6.25
C GLY A 43 12.91 6.61 5.19
N HIS A 44 11.81 5.95 5.58
CA HIS A 44 10.85 5.33 4.68
C HIS A 44 9.42 5.83 4.90
N GLU A 45 9.23 6.90 5.67
CA GLU A 45 7.94 7.40 6.10
C GLU A 45 7.02 7.68 4.91
N LYS A 46 7.55 8.36 3.88
CA LYS A 46 6.79 8.69 2.67
C LYS A 46 6.39 7.45 1.87
N LEU A 47 7.31 6.50 1.69
CA LEU A 47 7.03 5.26 0.97
C LEU A 47 5.93 4.48 1.69
N LEU A 48 6.07 4.28 3.00
CA LEU A 48 5.11 3.52 3.79
C LEU A 48 3.74 4.18 3.83
N GLU A 49 3.70 5.51 3.99
CA GLU A 49 2.44 6.27 3.97
C GLU A 49 1.74 6.16 2.60
N ASP A 50 2.46 6.36 1.49
CA ASP A 50 1.87 6.29 0.15
C ASP A 50 1.42 4.87 -0.22
N VAL A 51 2.14 3.83 0.23
CA VAL A 51 1.69 2.43 0.08
C VAL A 51 0.39 2.20 0.83
N LEU A 52 0.29 2.57 2.11
CA LEU A 52 -0.93 2.40 2.89
C LEU A 52 -2.10 3.18 2.27
N ARG A 53 -1.86 4.42 1.85
CA ARG A 53 -2.84 5.25 1.15
C ARG A 53 -3.24 4.67 -0.19
N SER A 54 -2.42 3.86 -0.85
CA SER A 54 -2.83 3.23 -2.10
C SER A 54 -3.62 1.94 -1.83
N LEU A 55 -3.15 1.15 -0.87
CA LEU A 55 -3.81 -0.10 -0.49
C LEU A 55 -5.18 0.10 0.14
N HIS A 56 -5.38 1.18 0.91
CA HIS A 56 -6.66 1.38 1.61
C HIS A 56 -7.84 1.39 0.65
N TYR A 57 -7.71 1.88 -0.59
CA TYR A 57 -8.83 1.90 -1.54
C TYR A 57 -9.46 0.54 -1.80
N PHE A 58 -8.74 -0.57 -1.58
CA PHE A 58 -9.31 -1.91 -1.71
C PHE A 58 -10.41 -2.23 -0.68
N HIS A 59 -10.55 -1.46 0.42
CA HIS A 59 -11.60 -1.68 1.42
C HIS A 59 -13.00 -1.37 0.85
N ASP A 60 -13.08 -0.53 -0.18
CA ASP A 60 -14.33 -0.13 -0.79
C ASP A 60 -14.61 -1.00 -2.01
N ILE A 61 -15.61 -1.88 -1.87
CA ILE A 61 -15.99 -2.86 -2.90
C ILE A 61 -17.03 -2.32 -3.90
N GLU A 62 -17.48 -1.06 -3.74
CA GLU A 62 -18.43 -0.48 -4.68
C GLU A 62 -17.81 -0.42 -6.09
N PRO A 63 -18.52 -0.82 -7.16
CA PRO A 63 -17.95 -0.85 -8.51
C PRO A 63 -17.39 0.50 -8.98
N VAL A 64 -17.97 1.60 -8.54
CA VAL A 64 -17.49 2.96 -8.84
C VAL A 64 -16.14 3.26 -8.18
N MET A 65 -15.82 2.59 -7.08
CA MET A 65 -14.61 2.83 -6.30
C MET A 65 -13.40 2.06 -6.84
N GLN A 66 -13.64 1.03 -7.68
CA GLN A 66 -12.57 0.28 -8.34
C GLN A 66 -11.68 1.14 -9.24
N GLN A 67 -12.16 2.31 -9.69
CA GLN A 67 -11.33 3.26 -10.46
C GLN A 67 -10.18 3.85 -9.63
N PHE A 68 -10.28 3.82 -8.30
CA PHE A 68 -9.24 4.28 -7.37
C PHE A 68 -8.30 3.16 -6.91
N TYR A 69 -8.54 1.92 -7.36
CA TYR A 69 -7.67 0.82 -6.99
C TYR A 69 -6.27 1.02 -7.60
N PRO A 70 -5.20 0.82 -6.82
CA PRO A 70 -3.86 0.90 -7.37
C PRO A 70 -3.70 -0.16 -8.46
N ALA A 71 -3.09 0.25 -9.58
CA ALA A 71 -2.81 -0.66 -10.67
C ALA A 71 -1.78 -1.71 -10.23
N THR A 72 -1.79 -2.89 -10.87
CA THR A 72 -0.83 -3.96 -10.55
C THR A 72 0.60 -3.48 -10.68
N GLU A 73 0.92 -2.67 -11.69
CA GLU A 73 2.26 -2.11 -11.90
C GLU A 73 2.71 -1.21 -10.74
N GLU A 74 1.77 -0.47 -10.14
CA GLU A 74 2.05 0.36 -8.97
C GLU A 74 2.35 -0.49 -7.74
N ILE A 75 1.57 -1.55 -7.52
CA ILE A 75 1.80 -2.53 -6.44
C ILE A 75 3.17 -3.19 -6.57
N LEU A 76 3.56 -3.59 -7.79
CA LEU A 76 4.87 -4.17 -8.05
C LEU A 76 6.00 -3.16 -7.81
N TYR A 77 5.83 -1.90 -8.24
CA TYR A 77 6.80 -0.85 -7.99
C TYR A 77 6.98 -0.56 -6.48
N TYR A 78 5.89 -0.54 -5.71
CA TYR A 78 5.99 -0.45 -4.26
C TYR A 78 6.79 -1.61 -3.68
N LEU A 79 6.59 -2.84 -4.19
CA LEU A 79 7.31 -4.01 -3.73
C LEU A 79 8.83 -3.88 -3.96
N GLU A 80 9.24 -3.46 -5.16
CA GLU A 80 10.65 -3.19 -5.50
C GLU A 80 11.26 -2.14 -4.55
N CYS A 81 10.52 -1.07 -4.25
CA CYS A 81 10.96 -0.02 -3.32
C CYS A 81 11.09 -0.54 -1.87
N LEU A 82 10.13 -1.33 -1.41
CA LEU A 82 10.14 -1.91 -0.05
C LEU A 82 11.30 -2.90 0.13
N GLN A 83 11.68 -3.60 -0.94
CA GLN A 83 12.83 -4.51 -0.99
C GLN A 83 14.18 -3.76 -1.11
N GLY A 84 14.15 -2.47 -1.47
CA GLY A 84 15.35 -1.65 -1.66
C GLY A 84 16.04 -1.89 -3.00
N GLU A 85 15.34 -2.48 -3.97
CA GLU A 85 15.86 -2.71 -5.32
C GLU A 85 15.92 -1.41 -6.13
N VAL A 86 14.97 -0.51 -5.89
CA VAL A 86 14.90 0.81 -6.52
C VAL A 86 14.58 1.90 -5.48
N PRO A 87 15.06 3.15 -5.67
CA PRO A 87 14.70 4.26 -4.81
C PRO A 87 13.24 4.67 -5.02
N TYR A 88 12.60 5.15 -3.94
CA TYR A 88 11.22 5.60 -4.01
C TYR A 88 11.09 6.99 -4.67
N GLU A 89 10.38 7.01 -5.79
CA GLU A 89 10.00 8.21 -6.53
C GLU A 89 8.48 8.31 -6.68
N ARG A 90 7.89 9.35 -6.07
CA ARG A 90 6.44 9.60 -6.08
C ARG A 90 5.88 9.89 -7.47
N SER A 91 6.68 10.44 -8.39
CA SER A 91 6.29 10.72 -9.77
C SER A 91 5.91 9.47 -10.58
N ARG A 92 6.33 8.28 -10.12
CA ARG A 92 5.99 7.00 -10.76
C ARG A 92 4.64 6.44 -10.32
N ILE A 93 4.00 7.07 -9.34
CA ILE A 93 2.66 6.70 -8.89
C ILE A 93 1.62 7.55 -9.60
N VAL A 94 0.68 6.89 -10.26
CA VAL A 94 -0.43 7.54 -10.95
C VAL A 94 -1.69 7.33 -10.14
N HIS A 95 -1.91 8.19 -9.13
CA HIS A 95 -3.10 8.11 -8.26
C HIS A 95 -4.43 8.39 -8.99
N TRP A 96 -4.40 8.88 -10.23
CA TRP A 96 -5.59 9.28 -10.97
C TRP A 96 -5.44 8.92 -12.45
N ARG A 97 -6.21 7.94 -12.92
CA ARG A 97 -6.51 7.74 -14.35
C ARG A 97 -7.87 8.39 -14.61
N VAL A 98 -7.88 9.71 -14.78
CA VAL A 98 -9.08 10.45 -15.25
C VAL A 98 -9.06 10.51 -16.76
#